data_AF-A0A970X964-F1
#
_entry.id   AF-A0A970X964-F1
#
_cell.length_a   1.000
_cell.length_b   1.000
_cell.length_c   1.000
_cell.angle_alpha   90.00
_cell.angle_beta   90.00
_cell.angle_gamma   90.00
#
_symmetry.space_group_name_H-M   'P 1'
#
loop_
_entity.id
_entity.type
_entity.pdbx_description
1 polymer ?
#
loop_
_entity_poly.entity_id
_entity_poly.type
_entity_poly.pdbx_seq_one_letter_code
_entity_poly.pdbx_strand_id
1 'polypeptide(L)' 'MKRTTINLDLDLLDEAAEALGTSRMTDTVHAAMGEAVRRRKLEALTEMKLPDLTLELLEEMRRPRNFDHLPD' A
#
# COMPACT_ATOMS: atom_id res chain seq x y z
N MET A 1 -4.54 -14.30 13.74
CA MET A 1 -3.24 -13.78 14.23
C MET A 1 -2.52 -14.88 14.99
N LYS A 2 -1.18 -14.90 14.94
CA LYS A 2 -0.34 -15.80 15.75
C LYS A 2 0.33 -14.96 16.85
N ARG A 3 0.23 -15.40 18.10
CA ARG A 3 0.91 -14.74 19.23
C ARG A 3 2.40 -15.08 19.16
N THR A 4 3.23 -14.06 19.23
CA THR A 4 4.69 -14.18 19.20
C THR A 4 5.27 -13.29 20.30
N THR A 5 6.33 -13.74 20.94
CA THR A 5 7.13 -12.94 21.88
C THR A 5 8.38 -12.47 21.16
N ILE A 6 8.59 -11.15 21.14
CA ILE A 6 9.77 -10.50 20.56
C ILE A 6 10.22 -9.39 21.50
N ASN A 7 11.50 -9.04 21.46
CA ASN A 7 12.00 -7.85 22.15
C ASN A 7 11.76 -6.63 21.24
N LEU A 8 11.26 -5.55 21.83
CA LEU A 8 11.00 -4.28 21.18
C LEU A 8 11.59 -3.16 22.03
N ASP A 9 12.09 -2.14 21.35
CA ASP A 9 12.40 -0.87 21.99
C ASP A 9 11.07 -0.18 22.33
N LEU A 10 10.81 0.03 23.62
CA LEU A 10 9.54 0.59 24.09
C LEU A 10 9.44 2.08 23.85
N ASP A 11 10.57 2.80 23.90
CA ASP A 11 10.57 4.25 23.66
C ASP A 11 10.22 4.52 22.18
N LEU A 12 10.81 3.76 21.26
CA LEU A 12 10.45 3.84 19.84
C LEU A 12 9.00 3.42 19.57
N LEU A 13 8.49 2.45 20.32
CA LEU A 13 7.12 1.99 20.18
C LEU A 13 6.12 3.06 20.64
N ASP A 14 6.44 3.81 21.69
CA ASP A 14 5.65 4.92 22.18
C ASP A 14 5.69 6.09 21.20
N GLU A 15 6.86 6.45 20.66
CA GLU A 15 6.98 7.44 19.58
C GLU A 15 6.15 7.04 18.35
N ALA A 16 6.19 5.77 17.97
CA ALA A 16 5.39 5.25 16.87
C ALA A 16 3.88 5.30 17.19
N ALA A 17 3.49 5.03 18.44
CA ALA A 17 2.11 5.08 18.87
C ALA A 17 1.54 6.51 18.79
N GLU A 18 2.31 7.50 19.23
CA GLU A 18 1.96 8.91 19.09
C GLU A 18 1.86 9.33 17.62
N ALA A 19 2.86 8.99 16.80
CA ALA A 19 2.89 9.37 15.39
C ALA A 19 1.76 8.71 14.57
N LEU A 20 1.35 7.50 14.93
CA LEU A 20 0.31 6.73 14.23
C LEU A 20 -1.08 6.91 14.87
N GLY A 21 -1.18 7.58 16.01
CA GLY A 21 -2.42 7.77 16.75
C GLY A 21 -3.01 6.46 17.31
N THR A 22 -2.17 5.50 17.64
CA THR A 22 -2.57 4.19 18.19
C THR A 22 -2.39 4.14 19.71
N SER A 23 -3.22 3.36 20.40
CA SER A 23 -3.21 3.27 21.87
C SER A 23 -2.75 1.92 22.41
N ARG A 24 -2.76 0.86 21.58
CA ARG A 24 -2.31 -0.48 21.95
C ARG A 24 -1.03 -0.82 21.20
N MET A 25 -0.03 -1.34 21.90
CA MET A 25 1.25 -1.79 21.32
C MET A 25 1.06 -2.68 20.08
N THR A 26 0.16 -3.66 20.15
CA THR A 26 -0.15 -4.55 19.01
C THR A 26 -0.69 -3.79 17.80
N ASP A 27 -1.53 -2.78 18.02
CA ASP A 27 -2.13 -1.98 16.95
C ASP A 27 -1.06 -1.07 16.34
N THR A 28 -0.19 -0.47 17.18
CA THR A 28 0.98 0.30 16.75
C THR A 28 1.89 -0.54 15.84
N VAL A 29 2.24 -1.76 16.26
CA VAL A 29 3.09 -2.65 15.45
C VAL A 29 2.43 -2.99 14.11
N HIS A 30 1.14 -3.33 14.09
CA HIS A 30 0.45 -3.62 12.83
C HIS A 30 0.37 -2.39 11.90
N ALA A 31 0.05 -1.22 12.45
CA ALA A 31 -0.01 0.02 11.70
C ALA A 31 1.37 0.40 11.12
N ALA A 32 2.43 0.30 11.93
CA ALA A 32 3.80 0.57 11.51
C ALA A 32 4.25 -0.37 10.38
N MET A 33 3.97 -1.68 10.50
CA MET A 33 4.26 -2.63 9.42
C MET A 33 3.46 -2.34 8.16
N GLY A 34 2.18 -1.97 8.29
CA GLY A 34 1.34 -1.57 7.16
C GLY A 34 1.91 -0.36 6.42
N GLU A 35 2.34 0.66 7.15
CA GLU A 35 2.94 1.87 6.58
C GLU A 35 4.31 1.57 5.95
N ALA A 36 5.14 0.72 6.55
CA ALA A 36 6.42 0.30 5.95
C ALA A 36 6.22 -0.42 4.61
N VAL A 37 5.26 -1.35 4.55
CA VAL A 37 4.90 -2.05 3.29
C VAL A 37 4.36 -1.06 2.26
N ARG A 38 3.48 -0.13 2.69
CA ARG A 38 2.92 0.90 1.80
C ARG A 38 4.02 1.78 1.22
N ARG A 39 4.94 2.29 2.03
CA ARG A 39 6.08 3.10 1.59
C ARG A 39 6.93 2.35 0.56
N ARG A 40 7.30 1.09 0.85
CA ARG A 40 8.08 0.28 -0.08
C ARG A 40 7.39 0.06 -1.43
N LYS A 41 6.07 -0.12 -1.42
CA LYS A 41 5.26 -0.24 -2.65
C LYS A 41 5.22 1.08 -3.43
N LEU A 42 5.08 2.21 -2.76
CA LEU A 42 5.09 3.54 -3.41
C LEU A 42 6.46 3.86 -4.03
N GLU A 43 7.55 3.50 -3.34
CA GLU A 43 8.91 3.59 -3.89
C GLU A 43 9.04 2.73 -5.14
N ALA A 44 8.58 1.48 -5.10
CA ALA A 44 8.60 0.60 -6.25
C ALA A 44 7.80 1.15 -7.45
N LEU A 45 6.67 1.82 -7.20
CA LEU A 45 5.91 2.50 -8.25
C LEU A 45 6.68 3.68 -8.88
N THR A 46 7.49 4.39 -8.10
CA THR A 46 8.31 5.51 -8.60
C THR A 46 9.44 5.00 -9.50
N GLU A 47 9.98 3.83 -9.19
CA GLU A 47 11.03 3.17 -9.98
C GLU A 47 10.47 2.44 -11.22
N MET A 48 9.15 2.23 -11.26
CA MET A 48 8.51 1.46 -12.32
C MET A 48 8.52 2.24 -13.64
N LYS A 49 9.29 1.73 -14.60
CA LYS A 49 9.24 2.22 -15.98
C LYS A 49 8.00 1.66 -16.67
N LEU A 50 7.19 2.55 -17.21
CA LEU A 50 6.00 2.26 -17.98
C LEU A 50 6.20 2.76 -19.42
N PRO A 51 7.13 2.16 -20.18
CA PRO A 51 7.56 2.68 -21.47
C PRO A 51 6.41 2.78 -22.49
N ASP A 52 5.43 1.90 -22.39
CA ASP A 52 4.28 1.85 -23.30
C ASP A 52 3.06 2.62 -22.76
N LEU A 53 3.15 3.21 -21.56
CA LEU A 53 2.07 4.02 -21.00
C LEU A 53 2.13 5.44 -21.55
N THR A 54 1.51 5.62 -22.71
CA THR A 54 1.34 6.93 -23.36
C THR A 54 0.01 7.58 -22.94
N LEU A 55 -0.12 8.90 -23.17
CA LEU A 55 -1.39 9.59 -22.97
C LEU A 55 -2.50 9.05 -23.89
N GLU A 56 -2.16 8.68 -25.12
CA GLU A 56 -3.09 8.08 -26.09
C GLU A 56 -3.61 6.73 -25.58
N LEU A 57 -2.74 5.85 -25.10
CA LEU A 57 -3.14 4.57 -24.50
C LEU A 57 -4.03 4.79 -23.26
N LEU A 58 -3.71 5.78 -22.42
CA LEU A 58 -4.53 6.12 -21.26
C LEU A 58 -5.94 6.60 -21.66
N GLU A 59 -6.06 7.37 -22.73
CA GLU A 59 -7.35 7.80 -23.28
C GLU A 59 -8.14 6.60 -23.81
N GLU A 60 -7.50 5.67 -24.53
CA GLU A 60 -8.12 4.44 -25.00
C GLU A 60 -8.61 3.56 -23.85
N MET A 61 -7.80 3.38 -22.80
CA MET A 61 -8.17 2.59 -21.62
C MET A 61 -9.38 3.15 -20.86
N ARG A 62 -9.61 4.47 -20.93
CA ARG A 62 -10.75 5.14 -20.30
C ARG A 62 -12.02 5.06 -21.13
N ARG A 63 -11.95 4.65 -22.40
CA ARG A 63 -13.15 4.49 -23.22
C ARG A 63 -13.98 3.32 -22.68
N PRO A 64 -15.31 3.50 -22.49
CA PRO A 64 -16.17 2.41 -22.09
C PRO A 64 -16.07 1.28 -23.13
N ARG A 65 -15.87 0.05 -22.66
CA ARG A 65 -15.96 -1.12 -23.53
C ARG A 65 -17.43 -1.32 -23.86
N ASN A 66 -17.82 -0.99 -25.09
CA ASN A 66 -19.14 -1.38 -25.58
C ASN A 66 -19.13 -2.90 -25.76
N PHE A 67 -19.85 -3.60 -24.89
CA PHE A 67 -20.04 -5.05 -24.96
C PHE A 67 -21.15 -5.46 -25.95
N ASP A 68 -21.62 -4.54 -26.80
CA ASP A 68 -22.78 -4.72 -27.69
C ASP A 68 -22.55 -5.69 -28.88
N HIS A 69 -21.45 -6.44 -28.88
CA HIS A 69 -21.20 -7.49 -29.84
C HIS A 69 -20.56 -8.71 -29.18
N LEU A 70 -21.40 -9.53 -28.54
CA LEU A 70 -21.14 -10.95 -28.38
C LEU A 70 -22.06 -11.68 -29.39
N PRO A 71 -21.52 -12.33 -30.43
CA PRO A 71 -22.34 -13.19 -31.28
C PRO A 71 -22.76 -14.45 -30.49
N ASP A 72 -24.00 -14.88 -30.71
CA ASP A 72 -24.61 -16.10 -30.12
C ASP A 72 -23.79 -17.38 -30.35
#